data_AF-A0A429X9A1-F1
#
_entry.id   AF-A0A429X9A1-F1
#
_cell.length_a   1.000
_cell.length_b   1.000
_cell.length_c   1.000
_cell.angle_alpha   90.00
_cell.angle_beta   90.00
_cell.angle_gamma   90.00
#
_symmetry.space_group_name_H-M   'P 1'
#
loop_
_entity.id
_entity.type
_entity.pdbx_description
1 polymer ?
#
loop_
_entity_poly.entity_id
_entity_poly.type
_entity_poly.pdbx_seq_one_letter_code
_entity_poly.pdbx_strand_id
1 'polypeptide(L)'
;MDNVPKVRKIMLDEEIDEQEFVGIFNSIYKHECYIYAIIPEWEDELFNSLSNDFIIVNKISFPLVRIFPRTIRFLGYVIDSKKQYVFEFYLRSTTMDFLVFSESDISPHLNNINKKNIDFYKMFESNQIPHITIGPDGQWLNIVEY
;
A
#
# COMPACT_ATOMS: atom_id res chain seq x y z
N MET A 1 -25.46 -0.97 -12.72
CA MET A 1 -25.35 0.39 -12.14
C MET A 1 -23.92 0.51 -11.71
N ASP A 2 -23.12 1.28 -12.44
CA ASP A 2 -21.74 1.53 -12.03
C ASP A 2 -21.80 2.40 -10.77
N ASN A 3 -21.44 1.83 -9.63
CA ASN A 3 -21.39 2.56 -8.38
C ASN A 3 -20.19 3.51 -8.46
N VAL A 4 -20.45 4.81 -8.52
CA VAL A 4 -19.40 5.83 -8.56
C VAL A 4 -18.68 5.79 -7.21
N PRO A 5 -17.35 5.59 -7.17
CA PRO A 5 -16.62 5.55 -5.91
C PRO A 5 -16.78 6.86 -5.16
N LYS A 6 -16.99 6.77 -3.85
CA LYS A 6 -16.90 7.91 -2.95
C LYS A 6 -15.44 8.05 -2.53
N VAL A 7 -14.80 9.11 -3.02
CA VAL A 7 -13.40 9.42 -2.68
C VAL A 7 -13.38 10.56 -1.67
N ARG A 8 -12.86 10.30 -0.48
CA ARG A 8 -12.60 11.30 0.56
C ARG A 8 -11.10 11.50 0.70
N LYS A 9 -10.67 12.75 0.85
CA LYS A 9 -9.28 13.10 1.15
C LYS A 9 -9.14 13.49 2.62
N ILE A 10 -8.10 13.00 3.29
CA ILE A 10 -7.70 13.45 4.63
C ILE A 10 -6.31 14.04 4.51
N MET A 11 -6.19 15.35 4.71
CA MET A 11 -4.89 16.03 4.79
C MET A 11 -4.16 15.57 6.04
N LEU A 12 -2.88 15.27 5.90
CA LEU A 12 -2.01 14.89 7.00
C LEU A 12 -1.24 16.12 7.47
N ASP A 13 -1.00 16.20 8.77
CA ASP A 13 -0.08 17.20 9.32
C ASP A 13 1.35 16.87 8.87
N GLU A 14 2.17 17.90 8.63
CA GLU A 14 3.58 17.72 8.27
C GLU A 14 4.37 17.06 9.41
N GLU A 15 3.94 17.28 10.66
CA GLU A 15 4.55 16.72 11.87
C GLU A 15 3.75 15.55 12.45
N ILE A 16 2.88 14.91 11.65
CA ILE A 16 2.04 13.81 12.13
C ILE A 16 2.88 12.68 12.74
N ASP A 17 2.55 12.30 13.96
CA ASP A 17 3.21 11.19 14.64
C ASP A 17 2.54 9.83 14.36
N GLU A 18 3.20 8.76 14.79
CA GLU A 18 2.71 7.40 14.62
C GLU A 18 1.33 7.18 15.24
N GLN A 19 1.09 7.70 16.45
CA GLN A 19 -0.15 7.47 17.18
C GLN A 19 -1.33 8.17 16.50
N GLU A 20 -1.12 9.40 16.04
CA GLU A 20 -2.09 10.16 15.27
C GLU A 20 -2.41 9.46 13.95
N PHE A 21 -1.38 9.04 13.20
CA PHE A 21 -1.55 8.36 11.92
C PHE A 21 -2.28 7.02 12.07
N VAL A 22 -1.86 6.19 13.03
CA VAL A 22 -2.53 4.92 13.34
C VAL A 22 -3.95 5.17 13.85
N GLY A 23 -4.18 6.27 14.57
CA GLY A 23 -5.51 6.74 14.99
C GLY A 23 -6.45 6.97 13.81
N ILE A 24 -5.97 7.60 12.73
CA ILE A 24 -6.75 7.76 11.48
C ILE A 24 -7.14 6.39 10.93
N PHE A 25 -6.18 5.47 10.81
CA PHE A 25 -6.46 4.12 10.30
C PHE A 25 -7.44 3.35 11.18
N ASN A 26 -7.34 3.43 12.51
CA ASN A 26 -8.29 2.80 13.43
C ASN A 26 -9.71 3.41 13.35
N SER A 27 -9.80 4.69 12.99
CA SER A 27 -11.10 5.32 12.77
C SER A 27 -11.82 4.74 11.55
N ILE A 28 -11.07 4.31 10.53
CA ILE A 28 -11.58 3.79 9.25
C ILE A 28 -11.68 2.26 9.28
N TYR A 29 -10.58 1.57 9.57
CA TYR A 29 -10.46 0.12 9.59
C TYR A 29 -10.56 -0.43 11.02
N LYS A 30 -11.60 -1.21 11.28
CA LYS A 30 -11.90 -1.80 12.60
C LYS A 30 -11.17 -3.10 12.85
N HIS A 31 -10.73 -3.78 11.80
CA HIS A 31 -10.11 -5.09 11.89
C HIS A 31 -8.70 -5.09 11.29
N GLU A 32 -8.40 -6.13 10.52
CA GLU A 32 -7.10 -6.35 9.90
C GLU A 32 -6.87 -5.36 8.78
N CYS A 33 -5.64 -4.86 8.69
CA CYS A 33 -5.20 -4.02 7.58
C CYS A 33 -4.24 -4.82 6.73
N TYR A 34 -4.65 -5.16 5.52
CA TYR A 34 -3.74 -5.66 4.50
C TYR A 34 -2.99 -4.48 3.89
N ILE A 35 -1.66 -4.58 3.87
CA ILE A 35 -0.78 -3.58 3.26
C ILE A 35 -0.15 -4.22 2.02
N TYR A 36 -0.45 -3.68 0.85
CA TYR A 36 0.05 -4.15 -0.43
C TYR A 36 1.06 -3.15 -0.97
N ALA A 37 2.23 -3.63 -1.38
CA ALA A 37 3.30 -2.75 -1.86
C ALA A 37 4.22 -3.42 -2.88
N ILE A 38 4.86 -2.60 -3.70
CA ILE A 38 6.04 -2.98 -4.47
C ILE A 38 7.26 -2.30 -3.84
N ILE A 39 8.05 -3.08 -3.11
CA ILE A 39 9.18 -2.62 -2.33
C ILE A 39 10.48 -2.87 -3.12
N PRO A 40 11.34 -1.88 -3.36
CA PRO A 40 12.62 -2.10 -4.00
C PRO A 40 13.59 -2.86 -3.08
N GLU A 41 14.49 -3.65 -3.66
CA GLU A 41 15.39 -4.55 -2.90
C GLU A 41 16.33 -3.84 -1.91
N TRP A 42 16.57 -2.54 -2.09
CA TRP A 42 17.48 -1.76 -1.25
C TRP A 42 16.80 -1.19 0.01
N GLU A 43 15.49 -1.37 0.17
CA GLU A 43 14.75 -1.02 1.41
C GLU A 43 15.02 -2.05 2.52
N ASP A 44 16.30 -2.31 2.79
CA ASP A 44 16.76 -3.33 3.74
C ASP A 44 16.23 -3.04 5.15
N GLU A 45 16.18 -1.78 5.56
CA GLU A 45 15.65 -1.38 6.88
C GLU A 45 14.18 -1.76 7.04
N LEU A 46 13.37 -1.56 6.00
CA LEU A 46 11.98 -1.97 6.02
C LEU A 46 11.85 -3.49 6.01
N PHE A 47 12.60 -4.20 5.16
CA PHE A 47 12.56 -5.66 5.18
C PHE A 47 12.95 -6.22 6.55
N ASN A 48 13.92 -5.60 7.22
CA ASN A 48 14.30 -5.96 8.58
C ASN A 48 13.18 -5.65 9.59
N SER A 49 12.47 -4.52 9.46
CA SER A 49 11.37 -4.17 10.36
C SER A 49 10.13 -5.06 10.17
N LEU A 50 9.82 -5.42 8.92
CA LEU A 50 8.76 -6.37 8.59
C LEU A 50 9.13 -7.81 8.92
N SER A 51 10.42 -8.11 9.08
CA SER A 51 10.92 -9.43 9.42
C SER A 51 10.32 -10.54 8.51
N ASN A 52 9.62 -11.52 9.09
CA ASN A 52 8.96 -12.60 8.35
C ASN A 52 7.47 -12.31 8.03
N ASP A 53 6.95 -11.12 8.36
CA ASP A 53 5.54 -10.79 8.17
C ASP A 53 5.24 -10.33 6.73
N PHE A 54 6.26 -9.93 5.97
CA PHE A 54 6.11 -9.59 4.55
C PHE A 54 6.09 -10.83 3.67
N ILE A 55 4.93 -11.10 3.07
CA ILE A 55 4.73 -12.23 2.17
C ILE A 55 5.06 -11.78 0.75
N ILE A 56 6.20 -12.24 0.24
CA ILE A 56 6.62 -11.99 -1.14
C ILE A 56 5.81 -12.87 -2.09
N VAL A 57 5.12 -12.23 -3.03
CA VAL A 57 4.32 -12.89 -4.06
C VAL A 57 5.09 -13.01 -5.37
N ASN A 58 5.77 -11.94 -5.77
CA ASN A 58 6.49 -11.93 -7.05
C ASN A 58 7.76 -11.05 -7.00
N LYS A 59 8.74 -11.40 -7.83
CA LYS A 59 9.98 -10.65 -8.04
C LYS A 59 9.91 -9.93 -9.39
N ILE A 60 9.96 -8.61 -9.37
CA ILE A 60 9.90 -7.74 -10.54
C ILE A 60 11.31 -7.26 -10.88
N SER A 61 11.79 -7.61 -12.08
CA SER A 61 13.14 -7.28 -12.55
C SER A 61 13.17 -6.24 -13.67
N PHE A 62 12.01 -5.73 -14.08
CA PHE A 62 11.90 -4.71 -15.12
C PHE A 62 11.68 -3.31 -14.51
N PRO A 63 12.13 -2.23 -15.17
CA PRO A 63 12.02 -0.89 -14.62
C PRO A 63 10.55 -0.49 -14.48
N LEU A 64 10.13 -0.20 -13.24
CA LEU A 64 8.95 0.60 -12.95
C LEU A 64 9.32 2.09 -12.96
N VAL A 65 8.30 2.91 -13.18
CA VAL A 65 8.35 4.17 -13.94
C VAL A 65 9.18 5.30 -13.29
N ARG A 66 9.76 5.15 -12.10
CA ARG A 66 10.22 6.34 -11.35
C ARG A 66 11.64 6.36 -10.80
N ILE A 67 12.39 5.26 -10.74
CA ILE A 67 13.67 5.30 -10.00
C ILE A 67 14.75 4.50 -10.74
N PHE A 68 15.83 5.21 -11.10
CA PHE A 68 17.14 4.66 -11.44
C PHE A 68 17.91 4.52 -10.10
N PRO A 69 18.60 3.40 -9.83
CA PRO A 69 18.99 2.35 -10.76
C PRO A 69 17.89 1.30 -11.01
N ARG A 70 18.11 0.46 -12.04
CA ARG A 70 17.26 -0.71 -12.33
C ARG A 70 17.44 -1.75 -11.23
N THR A 71 16.69 -1.60 -10.16
CA THR A 71 16.74 -2.49 -8.99
C THR A 71 15.64 -3.53 -9.09
N ILE A 72 15.92 -4.69 -8.51
CA ILE A 72 14.88 -5.69 -8.26
C ILE A 72 13.85 -5.06 -7.32
N ARG A 73 12.58 -5.37 -7.55
CA ARG A 73 11.48 -5.01 -6.66
C ARG A 73 10.70 -6.26 -6.27
N PHE A 74 10.13 -6.26 -5.08
CA PHE A 74 9.32 -7.34 -4.56
C PHE A 74 7.87 -6.86 -4.43
N LEU A 75 6.98 -7.53 -5.15
CA LEU A 75 5.55 -7.41 -4.92
C LEU A 75 5.19 -8.34 -3.77
N GLY A 76 4.53 -7.79 -2.77
CA GLY A 76 4.07 -8.58 -1.64
C GLY A 76 3.05 -7.83 -0.80
N TYR A 77 2.75 -8.42 0.35
CA TYR A 77 1.81 -7.84 1.29
C TYR A 77 2.12 -8.21 2.73
N VAL A 78 1.56 -7.45 3.66
CA VAL A 78 1.55 -7.72 5.09
C VAL A 78 0.11 -7.83 5.56
N ILE A 79 -0.15 -8.78 6.46
CA ILE A 79 -1.40 -8.85 7.22
C ILE A 79 -1.15 -8.17 8.56
N ASP A 80 -1.59 -6.93 8.71
CA ASP A 80 -1.30 -6.10 9.87
C ASP A 80 -2.53 -5.91 10.76
N SER A 81 -2.84 -6.93 11.55
CA SER A 81 -3.99 -6.92 12.47
C SER A 81 -3.83 -5.90 13.62
N LYS A 82 -2.59 -5.46 13.90
CA LYS A 82 -2.29 -4.46 14.95
C LYS A 82 -2.07 -3.06 14.41
N LYS A 83 -2.03 -2.90 13.09
CA LYS A 83 -1.67 -1.64 12.39
C LYS A 83 -0.32 -1.09 12.84
N GLN A 84 0.62 -1.98 13.17
CA GLN A 84 1.96 -1.59 13.64
C GLN A 84 2.89 -1.18 12.48
N TYR A 85 2.55 -1.52 11.24
CA TYR A 85 3.35 -1.26 10.06
C TYR A 85 2.80 -0.12 9.20
N VAL A 86 1.56 0.32 9.41
CA VAL A 86 0.94 1.36 8.56
C VAL A 86 1.76 2.66 8.53
N PHE A 87 2.34 3.06 9.67
CA PHE A 87 3.17 4.25 9.76
C PHE A 87 4.55 4.05 9.12
N GLU A 88 5.17 2.89 9.31
CA GLU A 88 6.45 2.54 8.66
C GLU A 88 6.33 2.56 7.12
N PHE A 89 5.24 2.04 6.57
CA PHE A 89 4.95 2.13 5.14
C PHE A 89 4.68 3.56 4.69
N TYR A 90 4.01 4.37 5.51
CA TYR A 90 3.78 5.77 5.24
C TYR A 90 5.09 6.58 5.11
N LEU A 91 6.02 6.41 6.06
CA LEU A 91 7.32 7.10 6.05
C LEU A 91 8.13 6.83 4.79
N ARG A 92 7.93 5.66 4.16
CA ARG A 92 8.64 5.23 2.94
C ARG A 92 7.74 5.26 1.70
N SER A 93 6.59 5.92 1.78
CA SER A 93 5.63 5.96 0.67
C SER A 93 6.19 6.63 -0.60
N THR A 94 7.19 7.50 -0.46
CA THR A 94 7.84 8.21 -1.58
C THR A 94 8.86 7.34 -2.32
N THR A 95 9.39 6.30 -1.67
CA THR A 95 10.38 5.37 -2.23
C THR A 95 9.76 4.10 -2.81
N MET A 96 8.48 3.84 -2.49
CA MET A 96 7.73 2.69 -2.96
C MET A 96 6.86 2.98 -4.16
N ASP A 97 6.67 1.95 -4.97
CA ASP A 97 5.66 1.95 -6.02
C ASP A 97 4.41 1.21 -5.51
N PHE A 98 3.22 1.71 -5.84
CA PHE A 98 1.93 1.04 -5.62
C PHE A 98 1.67 0.63 -4.15
N LEU A 99 1.64 1.59 -3.23
CA LEU A 99 1.23 1.33 -1.83
C LEU A 99 -0.30 1.45 -1.68
N VAL A 100 -0.94 0.38 -1.20
CA VAL A 100 -2.39 0.31 -0.92
C VAL A 100 -2.63 -0.32 0.45
N PHE A 101 -3.61 0.21 1.18
CA PHE A 101 -4.15 -0.38 2.39
C PHE A 101 -5.60 -0.81 2.17
N SER A 102 -6.03 -1.92 2.75
CA SER A 102 -7.38 -2.46 2.61
C SER A 102 -7.73 -3.41 3.77
N GLU A 103 -9.00 -3.49 4.16
CA GLU A 103 -9.48 -4.55 5.07
C GLU A 103 -9.82 -5.85 4.31
N SER A 104 -9.95 -5.79 2.99
CA SER A 104 -10.25 -6.95 2.15
C SER A 104 -8.97 -7.64 1.68
N ASP A 105 -8.92 -8.96 1.82
CA ASP A 105 -7.85 -9.80 1.29
C ASP A 105 -7.95 -9.95 -0.24
N ILE A 106 -6.99 -9.35 -0.95
CA ILE A 106 -6.81 -9.53 -2.39
C ILE A 106 -5.57 -10.36 -2.75
N SER A 107 -4.90 -10.95 -1.75
CA SER A 107 -3.68 -11.73 -1.95
C SER A 107 -3.81 -12.83 -3.02
N PRO A 108 -4.96 -13.51 -3.21
CA PRO A 108 -5.10 -14.52 -4.26
C PRO A 108 -4.97 -13.93 -5.68
N HIS A 109 -5.30 -12.65 -5.85
CA HIS A 109 -5.28 -11.98 -7.14
C HIS A 109 -3.89 -11.41 -7.51
N LEU A 110 -2.99 -11.24 -6.52
CA LEU A 110 -1.65 -10.69 -6.73
C LEU A 110 -0.77 -11.60 -7.61
N ASN A 111 -1.00 -12.92 -7.56
CA ASN A 111 -0.25 -13.90 -8.37
C ASN A 111 -0.39 -13.65 -9.88
N ASN A 112 -1.46 -12.99 -10.32
CA ASN A 112 -1.74 -12.73 -11.73
C ASN A 112 -1.12 -11.41 -12.23
N ILE A 113 -0.41 -10.68 -11.36
CA ILE A 113 0.24 -9.41 -11.69
C ILE A 113 1.52 -9.68 -12.49
N ASN A 114 1.62 -9.01 -13.63
CA ASN A 114 2.74 -9.04 -14.56
C ASN A 114 3.03 -7.63 -15.10
N LYS A 115 3.99 -7.52 -16.02
CA LYS A 115 4.41 -6.24 -16.60
C LYS A 115 3.30 -5.41 -17.25
N LYS A 116 2.24 -6.05 -17.79
CA LYS A 116 1.14 -5.37 -18.48
C LYS A 116 0.07 -4.83 -17.52
N ASN A 117 -0.02 -5.37 -16.31
CA ASN A 117 -1.05 -5.07 -15.31
C ASN A 117 -0.45 -4.84 -13.91
N ILE A 118 0.77 -4.27 -13.85
CA ILE A 118 1.49 -4.03 -12.60
C ILE A 118 0.82 -3.01 -11.69
N ASP A 119 0.05 -2.11 -12.29
CA ASP A 119 -0.80 -1.17 -11.57
C ASP A 119 -2.01 -1.91 -11.00
N PHE A 120 -1.82 -2.41 -9.77
CA PHE A 120 -2.86 -3.13 -9.06
C PHE A 120 -3.88 -2.21 -8.38
N TYR A 121 -3.74 -0.87 -8.42
CA TYR A 121 -4.81 0.04 -7.99
C TYR A 121 -6.09 -0.21 -8.79
N LYS A 122 -5.95 -0.42 -10.11
CA LYS A 122 -7.08 -0.74 -11.00
C LYS A 122 -7.83 -1.99 -10.59
N MET A 123 -7.17 -2.92 -9.92
CA MET A 123 -7.82 -4.13 -9.41
C MET A 123 -8.77 -3.80 -8.27
N PHE A 124 -8.39 -2.90 -7.37
CA PHE A 124 -9.29 -2.43 -6.32
C PHE A 124 -10.49 -1.69 -6.92
N GLU A 125 -10.25 -0.83 -7.91
CA GLU A 125 -11.32 -0.10 -8.60
C GLU A 125 -12.29 -1.01 -9.35
N SER A 126 -11.75 -1.94 -10.15
CA SER A 126 -12.57 -2.84 -10.98
C SER A 126 -13.40 -3.82 -10.16
N ASN A 127 -12.91 -4.22 -8.99
CA ASN A 127 -13.62 -5.11 -8.08
C ASN A 127 -14.42 -4.35 -7.00
N GLN A 128 -14.47 -3.01 -7.06
CA GLN A 128 -15.17 -2.16 -6.08
C GLN A 128 -14.74 -2.44 -4.64
N ILE A 129 -13.45 -2.65 -4.43
CA ILE A 129 -12.88 -2.96 -3.11
C ILE A 129 -12.49 -1.65 -2.42
N PRO A 130 -13.06 -1.36 -1.24
CA PRO A 130 -12.68 -0.19 -0.47
C PRO A 130 -11.20 -0.24 -0.09
N HIS A 131 -10.50 0.87 -0.28
CA HIS A 131 -9.05 0.92 -0.07
C HIS A 131 -8.58 2.34 0.24
N ILE A 132 -7.40 2.43 0.85
CA ILE A 132 -6.71 3.69 1.12
C ILE A 132 -5.42 3.72 0.32
N THR A 133 -5.13 4.87 -0.28
CA THR A 133 -3.84 5.17 -0.92
C THR A 133 -3.25 6.44 -0.35
N ILE A 134 -1.94 6.59 -0.46
CA ILE A 134 -1.24 7.81 -0.05
C ILE A 134 -1.11 8.73 -1.26
N GLY A 135 -1.44 10.00 -1.05
CA GLY A 135 -1.26 11.06 -2.03
C GLY A 135 0.23 11.31 -2.33
N PRO A 136 0.53 12.06 -3.41
CA PRO A 136 1.87 12.54 -3.68
C PRO A 136 2.55 13.13 -2.44
N ASP A 137 3.83 12.83 -2.28
CA ASP A 137 4.70 13.34 -1.21
C ASP A 137 4.20 13.05 0.21
N GLY A 138 3.27 12.09 0.40
CA GLY A 138 2.76 11.73 1.72
C GLY A 138 1.79 12.75 2.32
N GLN A 139 1.32 13.75 1.57
CA GLN A 139 0.60 14.90 2.16
C GLN A 139 -0.85 14.61 2.55
N TRP A 140 -1.47 13.57 2.00
CA TRP A 140 -2.84 13.20 2.33
C TRP A 140 -3.11 11.72 2.09
N LEU A 141 -4.20 11.21 2.67
CA LEU A 141 -4.76 9.90 2.37
C LEU A 141 -5.95 10.05 1.42
N ASN A 142 -6.04 9.20 0.39
CA ASN A 142 -7.25 9.01 -0.39
C ASN A 142 -7.97 7.79 0.16
N ILE A 143 -9.19 7.99 0.68
CA ILE A 143 -10.08 6.93 1.14
C ILE A 143 -11.10 6.69 0.04
N VAL A 144 -11.10 5.48 -0.53
CA VAL A 144 -11.99 5.09 -1.61
C VAL A 144 -13.00 4.07 -1.07
N GLU A 145 -14.28 4.41 -1.16
CA GLU A 145 -15.40 3.58 -0.72
C GLU A 145 -16.38 3.35 -1.89
N TYR A 146 -17.11 2.23 -1.86
CA TYR A 146 -18.07 1.82 -2.90
C TYR A 146 -19.46 1.54 -2.32
#